data_AF-A0AAW2RCU5-F1
#
_entry.id   AF-A0AAW2RCU5-F1
#
_cell.length_a   1.000
_cell.length_b   1.000
_cell.length_c   1.000
_cell.angle_alpha   90.00
_cell.angle_beta   90.00
_cell.angle_gamma   90.00
#
_symmetry.space_group_name_H-M   'P 1'
#
loop_
_entity.id
_entity.type
_entity.pdbx_description
1 polymer ?
#
loop_
_entity_poly.entity_id
_entity_poly.type
_entity_poly.pdbx_seq_one_letter_code
_entity_poly.pdbx_strand_id
1 'polypeptide(L)'
;MVKMLTAVLKFVADATAMNIVTCSQDRCLNFTTENMKYIIANLREHSIAQLQITEEDLKDIFICLKSSLTYCSKLLNIMLKACEDSSCQAGAYSLVNELFNLIVSVEEFLGYRYAARLVTVIQPWVPDMILALGSNCLGKQTPDKGVCSDSSENAAFHLPAWFYNLAGVELCEQRDTNSDDDTERDQHAKDFSALKRLVETMSMLLKSNNKILDAVGAIFLTSSLSALESKKFDVVLGLLHFVCVKLVRPEDTEWKELKLMLASIEEIYPKVEREAEELGNNESDRQKLYSAKALLEPVWASFIYDERRHSMEDE
;
A
#
# COMPACT_ATOMS: atom_id res chain seq x y z
N MET A 1 23.08 0.10 17.17
CA MET A 1 23.02 0.82 15.89
C MET A 1 21.70 1.59 15.69
N VAL A 2 20.53 0.94 15.86
CA VAL A 2 19.20 1.59 15.73
C VAL A 2 19.02 2.82 16.62
N LYS A 3 19.58 2.84 17.84
CA LYS A 3 19.59 4.01 18.74
C LYS A 3 20.20 5.28 18.10
N MET A 4 21.32 5.13 17.40
CA MET A 4 21.99 6.26 16.73
C MET A 4 21.15 6.76 15.55
N LEU A 5 20.63 5.85 14.72
CA LEU A 5 19.76 6.22 13.60
C LEU A 5 18.49 6.93 14.09
N THR A 6 17.88 6.43 15.17
CA THR A 6 16.73 7.06 15.83
C THR A 6 17.05 8.50 16.28
N ALA A 7 18.24 8.72 16.85
CA ALA A 7 18.67 10.04 17.28
C ALA A 7 18.88 11.01 16.09
N VAL A 8 19.44 10.51 14.97
CA VAL A 8 19.59 11.31 13.75
C VAL A 8 18.22 11.64 13.15
N LEU A 9 17.30 10.66 13.08
CA LEU A 9 15.92 10.88 12.62
C LEU A 9 15.19 11.93 13.46
N LYS A 10 15.34 11.85 14.78
CA LYS A 10 14.83 12.88 15.70
C LYS A 10 15.38 14.26 15.33
N PHE A 11 16.69 14.38 15.18
CA PHE A 11 17.33 15.65 14.84
C PHE A 11 16.80 16.20 13.51
N VAL A 12 16.69 15.36 12.47
CA VAL A 12 16.14 15.75 11.17
C VAL A 12 14.69 16.24 11.31
N ALA A 13 13.84 15.50 12.01
CA ALA A 13 12.44 15.86 12.21
C ALA A 13 12.28 17.17 12.99
N ASP A 14 13.07 17.38 14.05
CA ASP A 14 13.02 18.59 14.87
C ASP A 14 13.60 19.80 14.13
N ALA A 15 14.71 19.65 13.41
CA ALA A 15 15.30 20.71 12.59
C ALA A 15 14.36 21.14 11.44
N THR A 16 13.66 20.18 10.83
CA THR A 16 12.64 20.45 9.81
C THR A 16 11.44 21.19 10.42
N ALA A 17 10.95 20.76 11.58
CA ALA A 17 9.85 21.42 12.28
C ALA A 17 10.18 22.88 12.66
N MET A 18 11.46 23.18 12.91
CA MET A 18 11.95 24.53 13.17
C MET A 18 12.21 25.35 11.90
N ASN A 19 11.85 24.85 10.70
CA ASN A 19 12.09 25.48 9.40
C ASN A 19 13.58 25.82 9.14
N ILE A 20 14.51 25.06 9.73
CA ILE A 20 15.96 25.26 9.52
C ILE A 20 16.40 24.64 8.18
N VAL A 21 15.62 23.68 7.66
CA VAL A 21 16.02 22.77 6.57
C VAL A 21 15.15 22.95 5.31
N THR A 22 14.59 24.14 5.10
CA THR A 22 13.62 24.42 4.03
C THR A 22 14.13 24.16 2.61
N CYS A 23 15.45 24.21 2.37
CA CYS A 23 16.05 24.00 1.04
C CYS A 23 16.49 22.55 0.76
N SER A 24 16.20 21.58 1.63
CA SER A 24 16.65 20.18 1.43
C SER A 24 15.63 19.12 1.84
N GLN A 25 14.34 19.40 1.66
CA GLN A 25 13.24 18.49 1.99
C GLN A 25 13.41 17.12 1.31
N ASP A 26 13.74 17.09 0.01
CA ASP A 26 13.99 15.85 -0.74
C ASP A 26 15.15 15.03 -0.15
N ARG A 27 16.22 15.70 0.30
CA ARG A 27 17.35 15.00 0.94
C ARG A 27 16.95 14.42 2.28
N CYS A 28 16.13 15.12 3.06
CA CYS A 28 15.60 14.62 4.32
C CYS A 28 14.70 13.41 4.12
N LEU A 29 13.82 13.45 3.12
CA LEU A 29 12.96 12.32 2.76
C LEU A 29 13.78 11.13 2.28
N ASN A 30 14.70 11.32 1.33
CA ASN A 30 15.56 10.25 0.82
C ASN A 30 16.41 9.62 1.93
N PHE A 31 17.06 10.44 2.76
CA PHE A 31 17.80 9.93 3.91
C PHE A 31 16.89 9.11 4.82
N THR A 32 15.73 9.63 5.20
CA THR A 32 14.78 8.95 6.10
C THR A 32 14.31 7.61 5.52
N THR A 33 13.98 7.57 4.23
CA THR A 33 13.60 6.36 3.50
C THR A 33 14.70 5.30 3.54
N GLU A 34 15.94 5.67 3.20
CA GLU A 34 17.08 4.74 3.25
C GLU A 34 17.38 4.26 4.68
N ASN A 35 17.18 5.12 5.68
CA ASN A 35 17.27 4.71 7.08
C ASN A 35 16.20 3.67 7.47
N MET A 36 14.96 3.83 7.00
CA MET A 36 13.90 2.84 7.27
C MET A 36 14.24 1.50 6.61
N LYS A 37 14.65 1.50 5.34
CA LYS A 37 15.11 0.29 4.64
C LYS A 37 16.22 -0.41 5.40
N TYR A 38 17.20 0.36 5.87
CA TYR A 38 18.30 -0.18 6.68
C TYR A 38 17.81 -0.83 7.97
N ILE A 39 16.91 -0.16 8.71
CA ILE A 39 16.32 -0.70 9.94
C ILE A 39 15.57 -2.02 9.67
N ILE A 40 14.77 -2.07 8.59
CA ILE A 40 14.01 -3.26 8.17
C ILE A 40 14.96 -4.41 7.80
N ALA A 41 16.00 -4.14 7.01
CA ALA A 41 16.99 -5.14 6.62
C ALA A 41 17.71 -5.72 7.84
N ASN A 42 18.12 -4.87 8.79
CA ASN A 42 18.76 -5.32 10.03
C ASN A 42 17.80 -6.16 10.88
N LEU A 43 16.52 -5.76 10.99
CA LEU A 43 15.51 -6.52 11.73
C LEU A 43 15.36 -7.94 11.15
N ARG A 44 15.31 -8.04 9.82
CA ARG A 44 15.26 -9.32 9.11
C ARG A 44 16.51 -10.16 9.36
N GLU A 45 17.69 -9.60 9.17
CA GLU A 45 18.96 -10.31 9.37
C GLU A 45 19.09 -10.85 10.79
N HIS A 46 18.74 -10.03 11.80
CA HIS A 46 18.76 -10.46 13.20
C HIS A 46 17.80 -11.61 13.49
N SER A 47 16.62 -11.61 12.86
CA SER A 47 15.63 -12.70 13.02
C SER A 47 16.10 -14.01 12.38
N ILE A 48 16.69 -13.94 11.18
CA ILE A 48 17.17 -15.11 10.42
C ILE A 48 18.40 -15.72 11.09
N ALA A 49 19.32 -14.89 11.57
CA ALA A 49 20.55 -15.34 12.20
C ALA A 49 20.32 -16.03 13.56
N GLN A 50 19.07 -16.09 14.05
CA GLN A 50 18.70 -16.63 15.37
C GLN A 50 19.64 -16.17 16.48
N LEU A 51 20.11 -14.92 16.39
CA LEU A 51 20.97 -14.35 17.41
C LEU A 51 20.21 -14.43 18.73
N GLN A 52 20.91 -14.77 19.81
CA GLN A 52 20.32 -14.82 21.15
C GLN A 52 19.98 -13.39 21.60
N ILE A 53 18.86 -12.86 21.09
CA ILE A 53 18.32 -11.57 21.49
C ILE A 53 17.59 -11.78 22.81
N THR A 54 18.04 -11.09 23.86
CA THR A 54 17.36 -11.17 25.15
C THR A 54 16.04 -10.40 25.11
N GLU A 55 15.13 -10.66 26.06
CA GLU A 55 13.88 -9.89 26.16
C GLU A 55 14.16 -8.39 26.42
N GLU A 56 15.27 -8.08 27.09
CA GLU A 56 15.71 -6.70 27.34
C GLU A 56 16.18 -6.03 26.04
N ASP A 57 16.96 -6.74 25.22
CA ASP A 57 17.36 -6.25 23.90
C ASP A 57 16.14 -6.00 22.99
N LEU A 58 15.14 -6.89 23.03
CA LEU A 58 13.88 -6.70 22.28
C LEU A 58 13.12 -5.45 22.72
N LYS A 59 13.06 -5.18 24.04
CA LYS A 59 12.44 -3.95 24.57
C LYS A 59 13.17 -2.72 24.08
N ASP A 60 14.50 -2.73 24.11
CA ASP A 60 15.34 -1.64 23.64
C ASP A 60 15.20 -1.39 22.13
N ILE A 61 15.21 -2.46 21.32
CA ILE A 61 14.95 -2.39 19.88
C ILE A 61 13.56 -1.80 19.64
N PHE A 62 12.53 -2.31 20.31
CA PHE A 62 11.17 -1.84 20.16
C PHE A 62 11.01 -0.35 20.49
N ILE A 63 11.65 0.14 21.56
CA ILE A 63 11.65 1.58 21.90
C ILE A 63 12.24 2.41 20.74
N CYS A 64 13.31 1.93 20.12
CA CYS A 64 13.92 2.59 18.97
C CYS A 64 13.02 2.57 17.73
N LEU A 65 12.39 1.43 17.44
CA LEU A 65 11.45 1.29 16.31
C LEU A 65 10.23 2.21 16.48
N LYS A 66 9.63 2.21 17.68
CA LYS A 66 8.53 3.11 18.04
C LYS A 66 8.92 4.58 17.85
N SER A 67 10.11 4.96 18.32
CA SER A 67 10.60 6.34 18.22
C SER A 67 10.86 6.72 16.76
N SER A 68 11.51 5.83 16.00
CA SER A 68 11.77 6.02 14.57
C SER A 68 10.47 6.21 13.79
N LEU A 69 9.49 5.34 13.99
CA LEU A 69 8.16 5.44 13.38
C LEU A 69 7.50 6.80 13.68
N THR A 70 7.56 7.24 14.94
CA THR A 70 7.03 8.56 15.36
C THR A 70 7.72 9.71 14.62
N TYR A 71 9.05 9.72 14.58
CA TYR A 71 9.79 10.82 13.94
C TYR A 71 9.62 10.84 12.42
N CYS A 72 9.56 9.68 11.77
CA CYS A 72 9.26 9.60 10.35
C CYS A 72 7.85 10.09 10.03
N SER A 73 6.87 9.76 10.87
CA SER A 73 5.48 10.21 10.69
C SER A 73 5.33 11.72 10.92
N LYS A 74 6.03 12.25 11.92
CA LYS A 74 6.12 13.70 12.15
C LYS A 74 6.77 14.40 10.95
N LEU A 75 7.86 13.85 10.42
CA LEU A 75 8.51 14.37 9.21
C LEU A 75 7.55 14.35 8.03
N LEU A 76 6.85 13.23 7.82
CA LEU A 76 5.86 13.07 6.76
C LEU A 76 4.76 14.14 6.85
N ASN A 77 4.18 14.35 8.03
CA ASN A 77 3.17 15.40 8.25
C ASN A 77 3.70 16.80 7.94
N ILE A 78 4.93 17.12 8.34
CA ILE A 78 5.55 18.42 8.05
C ILE A 78 5.73 18.58 6.54
N MET A 79 6.22 17.54 5.87
CA MET A 79 6.45 17.57 4.42
C MET A 79 5.14 17.71 3.67
N LEU A 80 4.11 16.91 3.96
CA LEU A 80 2.80 17.02 3.30
C LEU A 80 2.18 18.42 3.40
N LYS A 81 2.48 19.19 4.46
CA LYS A 81 2.02 20.57 4.62
C LYS A 81 2.84 21.61 3.84
N ALA A 82 4.11 21.33 3.61
CA ALA A 82 5.06 22.26 3.01
C ALA A 82 5.30 22.00 1.51
N CYS A 83 4.78 20.89 0.98
CA CYS A 83 5.19 20.30 -0.28
C CYS A 83 4.20 20.62 -1.41
N GLU A 84 4.62 21.52 -2.31
CA GLU A 84 3.94 21.78 -3.58
C GLU A 84 4.61 21.04 -4.76
N ASP A 85 5.86 20.60 -4.59
CA ASP A 85 6.69 20.01 -5.64
C ASP A 85 6.47 18.49 -5.82
N SER A 86 6.53 18.03 -7.07
CA SER A 86 6.34 16.62 -7.44
C SER A 86 7.43 15.68 -6.90
N SER A 87 8.68 16.15 -6.75
CA SER A 87 9.78 15.35 -6.18
C SER A 87 9.54 15.01 -4.71
N CYS A 88 9.02 15.97 -3.96
CA CYS A 88 8.73 15.80 -2.55
C CYS A 88 7.50 14.91 -2.33
N GLN A 89 6.50 14.92 -3.22
CA GLN A 89 5.40 13.94 -3.24
C GLN A 89 5.92 12.51 -3.44
N ALA A 90 6.84 12.31 -4.39
CA ALA A 90 7.47 11.01 -4.60
C ALA A 90 8.28 10.54 -3.39
N GLY A 91 8.95 11.46 -2.69
CA GLY A 91 9.64 11.18 -1.43
C GLY A 91 8.69 10.79 -0.30
N ALA A 92 7.54 11.46 -0.17
CA ALA A 92 6.50 11.13 0.81
C ALA A 92 5.88 9.75 0.55
N TYR A 93 5.56 9.45 -0.71
CA TYR A 93 5.10 8.14 -1.15
C TYR A 93 6.12 7.04 -0.84
N SER A 94 7.40 7.28 -1.12
CA SER A 94 8.46 6.31 -0.84
C SER A 94 8.60 6.05 0.67
N LEU A 95 8.60 7.11 1.47
CA LEU A 95 8.72 6.99 2.92
C LEU A 95 7.55 6.23 3.54
N VAL A 96 6.30 6.54 3.14
CA VAL A 96 5.14 5.86 3.74
C VAL A 96 5.12 4.37 3.43
N ASN A 97 5.55 3.96 2.24
CA ASN A 97 5.70 2.55 1.91
C ASN A 97 6.69 1.84 2.84
N GLU A 98 7.80 2.49 3.21
CA GLU A 98 8.73 1.93 4.19
C GLU A 98 8.17 1.91 5.62
N LEU A 99 7.30 2.86 5.99
CA LEU A 99 6.62 2.81 7.28
C LEU A 99 5.64 1.63 7.36
N PHE A 100 4.90 1.34 6.29
CA PHE A 100 4.07 0.12 6.23
C PHE A 100 4.92 -1.15 6.22
N ASN A 101 6.02 -1.18 5.45
CA ASN A 101 6.97 -2.30 5.46
C ASN A 101 7.55 -2.54 6.87
N LEU A 102 7.81 -1.48 7.64
CA LEU A 102 8.28 -1.60 9.02
C LEU A 102 7.24 -2.26 9.92
N ILE A 103 5.96 -1.88 9.80
CA ILE A 103 4.86 -2.49 10.59
C ILE A 103 4.75 -3.98 10.27
N VAL A 104 4.75 -4.34 8.98
CA VAL A 104 4.75 -5.72 8.53
C VAL A 104 5.97 -6.49 9.05
N SER A 105 7.17 -5.92 8.93
CA SER A 105 8.40 -6.57 9.38
C SER A 105 8.42 -6.77 10.90
N VAL A 106 7.87 -5.82 11.66
CA VAL A 106 7.74 -5.96 13.11
C VAL A 106 6.77 -7.08 13.47
N GLU A 107 5.64 -7.17 12.77
CA GLU A 107 4.71 -8.28 12.98
C GLU A 107 5.35 -9.62 12.61
N GLU A 108 6.08 -9.64 11.50
CA GLU A 108 6.72 -10.83 10.98
C GLU A 108 7.83 -11.36 11.89
N PHE A 109 8.69 -10.47 12.40
CA PHE A 109 9.93 -10.85 13.10
C PHE A 109 9.86 -10.70 14.61
N LEU A 110 9.04 -9.77 15.13
CA LEU A 110 8.86 -9.56 16.57
C LEU A 110 7.51 -10.08 17.08
N GLY A 111 6.55 -10.30 16.18
CA GLY A 111 5.23 -10.85 16.49
C GLY A 111 4.14 -9.80 16.72
N TYR A 112 2.90 -10.26 16.65
CA TYR A 112 1.67 -9.47 16.76
C TYR A 112 1.68 -8.48 17.94
N ARG A 113 2.16 -8.88 19.13
CA ARG A 113 2.15 -8.01 20.32
C ARG A 113 2.90 -6.70 20.10
N TYR A 114 4.05 -6.73 19.42
CA TYR A 114 4.84 -5.53 19.14
C TYR A 114 4.25 -4.73 18.00
N ALA A 115 3.78 -5.39 16.94
CA ALA A 115 3.10 -4.73 15.82
C ALA A 115 1.83 -4.01 16.25
N ALA A 116 0.98 -4.65 17.04
CA ALA A 116 -0.24 -4.05 17.59
C ALA A 116 0.04 -2.79 18.41
N ARG A 117 1.16 -2.77 19.16
CA ARG A 117 1.61 -1.58 19.89
C ARG A 117 2.14 -0.48 18.97
N LEU A 118 2.81 -0.82 17.86
CA LEU A 118 3.18 0.18 16.84
C LEU A 118 1.94 0.78 16.19
N VAL A 119 0.95 -0.04 15.84
CA VAL A 119 -0.32 0.43 15.28
C VAL A 119 -1.01 1.41 16.23
N THR A 120 -1.02 1.15 17.53
CA THR A 120 -1.55 2.12 18.51
C THR A 120 -0.79 3.45 18.52
N VAL A 121 0.54 3.42 18.34
CA VAL A 121 1.37 4.63 18.28
C VAL A 121 1.14 5.41 17.00
N ILE A 122 0.93 4.72 15.87
CA ILE A 122 0.75 5.35 14.57
C ILE A 122 -0.67 5.86 14.33
N GLN A 123 -1.65 5.42 15.13
CA GLN A 123 -3.06 5.77 14.98
C GLN A 123 -3.32 7.25 14.69
N PRO A 124 -2.70 8.23 15.38
CA PRO A 124 -2.93 9.66 15.10
C PRO A 124 -2.41 10.13 13.76
N TRP A 125 -1.46 9.40 13.16
CA TRP A 125 -0.76 9.73 11.92
C TRP A 125 -1.31 8.96 10.70
N VAL A 126 -2.27 8.05 10.89
CA VAL A 126 -2.87 7.27 9.81
C VAL A 126 -3.42 8.16 8.68
N PRO A 127 -4.11 9.29 8.95
CA PRO A 127 -4.55 10.19 7.89
C PRO A 127 -3.39 10.74 7.03
N ASP A 128 -2.27 11.13 7.66
CA ASP A 128 -1.08 11.60 6.95
C ASP A 128 -0.44 10.49 6.11
N MET A 129 -0.41 9.26 6.62
CA MET A 129 0.08 8.11 5.85
C MET A 129 -0.80 7.84 4.63
N ILE A 130 -2.12 7.90 4.77
CA ILE A 130 -3.06 7.74 3.64
C ILE A 130 -2.83 8.84 2.60
N LEU A 131 -2.70 10.10 3.03
CA LEU A 131 -2.43 11.23 2.14
C LEU A 131 -1.09 11.07 1.40
N ALA A 132 -0.04 10.65 2.10
CA ALA A 132 1.25 10.35 1.47
C ALA A 132 1.17 9.21 0.46
N LEU A 133 0.36 8.18 0.72
CA LEU A 133 0.18 7.05 -0.18
C LEU A 133 -0.48 7.49 -1.50
N GLY A 134 -1.44 8.42 -1.44
CA GLY A 134 -2.10 8.99 -2.62
C GLY A 134 -1.39 10.20 -3.24
N SER A 135 -0.31 10.72 -2.62
CA SER A 135 0.28 12.02 -2.97
C SER A 135 0.71 12.13 -4.44
N ASN A 136 1.31 11.08 -5.00
CA ASN A 136 1.75 11.03 -6.41
C ASN A 136 0.59 11.14 -7.41
N CYS A 137 -0.61 10.71 -7.03
CA CYS A 137 -1.80 10.78 -7.88
C CYS A 137 -2.57 12.10 -7.66
N LEU A 138 -2.50 12.68 -6.47
CA LEU A 138 -3.18 13.93 -6.13
C LEU A 138 -2.56 15.16 -6.83
N GLY A 139 -1.24 15.17 -7.05
CA GLY A 139 -0.54 16.28 -7.69
C GLY A 139 -0.73 16.41 -9.21
N LYS A 140 -1.18 15.35 -9.91
CA LYS A 140 -1.20 15.29 -11.39
C LYS A 140 -2.51 15.71 -12.05
N GLN A 141 -3.42 16.38 -11.34
CA GLN A 141 -4.72 16.79 -11.90
C GLN A 141 -4.64 18.01 -12.83
N THR A 142 -3.92 17.90 -13.96
CA THR A 142 -4.15 18.79 -15.12
C THR A 142 -5.01 18.06 -16.16
N PRO A 143 -6.03 18.69 -16.77
CA PRO A 143 -7.11 17.98 -17.46
C PRO A 143 -6.73 17.32 -18.79
N ASP A 144 -5.50 17.52 -19.27
CA ASP A 144 -5.10 17.24 -20.66
C ASP A 144 -4.09 16.08 -20.80
N LYS A 145 -3.76 15.41 -19.70
CA LYS A 145 -2.90 14.22 -19.69
C LYS A 145 -3.58 13.10 -18.92
N GLY A 146 -4.15 12.16 -19.67
CA GLY A 146 -4.74 10.95 -19.13
C GLY A 146 -3.73 10.10 -18.37
N VAL A 147 -4.23 9.48 -17.30
CA VAL A 147 -3.56 8.50 -16.44
C VAL A 147 -2.33 9.07 -15.74
N CYS A 148 -1.93 8.47 -14.63
CA CYS A 148 -0.69 8.75 -13.91
C CYS A 148 0.57 8.37 -14.74
N SER A 149 0.52 8.56 -16.06
CA SER A 149 1.54 8.25 -17.07
C SER A 149 2.40 9.48 -17.33
N ASP A 150 3.18 9.89 -16.33
CA ASP A 150 4.40 10.64 -16.64
C ASP A 150 5.53 9.65 -16.78
N SER A 151 5.88 9.42 -18.05
CA SER A 151 7.21 9.41 -18.64
C SER A 151 8.37 9.92 -17.77
N SER A 152 8.64 9.27 -16.63
CA SER A 152 10.00 9.12 -16.12
C SER A 152 10.42 7.69 -16.40
N GLU A 153 11.32 7.57 -17.36
CA GLU A 153 12.10 6.38 -17.72
C GLU A 153 12.35 5.44 -16.52
N ASN A 154 11.95 4.16 -16.68
CA ASN A 154 12.57 3.02 -16.01
C ASN A 154 12.75 3.07 -14.48
N ALA A 155 11.72 3.45 -13.73
CA ALA A 155 11.52 2.84 -12.42
C ALA A 155 10.38 1.83 -12.59
N ALA A 156 10.72 0.56 -12.81
CA ALA A 156 9.76 -0.51 -12.57
C ALA A 156 9.13 -0.21 -11.21
N PHE A 157 7.81 -0.01 -11.15
CA PHE A 157 7.08 0.10 -9.90
C PHE A 157 7.30 -1.22 -9.16
N HIS A 158 8.39 -1.31 -8.41
CA HIS A 158 8.67 -2.43 -7.55
C HIS A 158 7.58 -2.41 -6.51
N LEU A 159 6.64 -3.34 -6.65
CA LEU A 159 5.51 -3.48 -5.74
C LEU A 159 6.04 -3.48 -4.29
N PRO A 160 5.59 -2.57 -3.41
CA PRO A 160 6.07 -2.50 -2.05
C PRO A 160 5.84 -3.81 -1.30
N ALA A 161 6.76 -4.21 -0.43
CA ALA A 161 6.70 -5.51 0.24
C ALA A 161 5.39 -5.71 1.04
N TRP A 162 4.86 -4.64 1.63
CA TRP A 162 3.61 -4.71 2.38
C TRP A 162 2.37 -4.99 1.52
N PHE A 163 2.38 -4.71 0.21
CA PHE A 163 1.25 -5.03 -0.69
C PHE A 163 1.08 -6.55 -0.85
N TYR A 164 2.19 -7.31 -0.86
CA TYR A 164 2.12 -8.77 -0.88
C TYR A 164 1.46 -9.32 0.38
N ASN A 165 1.78 -8.73 1.52
CA ASN A 165 1.24 -9.13 2.81
C ASN A 165 -0.24 -8.73 2.93
N LEU A 166 -0.62 -7.54 2.44
CA LEU A 166 -2.01 -7.14 2.31
C LEU A 166 -2.79 -8.15 1.45
N ALA A 167 -2.32 -8.44 0.24
CA ALA A 167 -2.99 -9.41 -0.65
C ALA A 167 -3.13 -10.79 0.01
N GLY A 168 -2.09 -11.25 0.72
CA GLY A 168 -2.14 -12.49 1.49
C GLY A 168 -3.22 -12.47 2.59
N VAL A 169 -3.32 -11.38 3.36
CA VAL A 169 -4.35 -11.20 4.39
C VAL A 169 -5.75 -11.25 3.78
N GLU A 170 -5.97 -10.55 2.67
CA GLU A 170 -7.26 -10.53 1.96
C GLU A 170 -7.70 -11.93 1.50
N LEU A 171 -6.78 -12.69 0.92
CA LEU A 171 -7.07 -14.04 0.44
C LEU A 171 -7.33 -15.03 1.58
N CYS A 172 -6.69 -14.85 2.74
CA CYS A 172 -6.94 -15.68 3.91
C CYS A 172 -8.36 -15.45 4.45
N GLU A 173 -8.78 -14.20 4.60
CA GLU A 173 -10.14 -13.87 5.07
C GLU A 173 -11.24 -14.40 4.15
N GLN A 174 -11.00 -14.37 2.84
CA GLN A 174 -11.94 -14.92 1.87
C GLN A 174 -12.12 -16.44 2.07
N ARG A 175 -11.06 -17.16 2.46
CA ARG A 175 -11.15 -18.61 2.76
C ARG A 175 -11.89 -18.87 4.07
N ASP A 176 -11.58 -18.11 5.11
CA ASP A 176 -12.21 -18.24 6.43
C ASP A 176 -13.73 -18.00 6.40
N THR A 177 -14.20 -17.17 5.46
CA THR A 177 -15.64 -16.91 5.27
C THR A 177 -16.36 -18.03 4.50
N ASN A 178 -15.60 -18.89 3.79
CA ASN A 178 -16.14 -19.91 2.87
C ASN A 178 -15.94 -21.36 3.37
N SER A 179 -15.20 -21.60 4.46
CA SER A 179 -15.00 -22.93 5.04
C SER A 179 -15.66 -23.06 6.42
N ASP A 180 -16.74 -23.84 6.52
CA ASP A 180 -17.35 -24.28 7.79
C ASP A 180 -16.57 -25.45 8.45
N ASP A 181 -15.47 -25.92 7.85
CA ASP A 181 -14.69 -27.05 8.36
C ASP A 181 -13.40 -26.57 9.07
N ASP A 182 -13.43 -26.69 10.39
CA ASP A 182 -12.41 -26.26 11.37
C ASP A 182 -11.19 -27.21 11.45
N THR A 183 -10.94 -28.00 10.40
CA THR A 183 -9.90 -29.04 10.41
C THR A 183 -8.81 -28.77 9.40
N GLU A 184 -7.61 -28.55 9.94
CA GLU A 184 -6.34 -28.26 9.26
C GLU A 184 -6.17 -26.79 8.83
N ARG A 185 -6.18 -25.90 9.82
CA ARG A 185 -5.50 -24.59 9.73
C ARG A 185 -4.04 -24.84 9.39
N ASP A 186 -3.70 -24.70 8.11
CA ASP A 186 -2.33 -24.67 7.64
C ASP A 186 -1.53 -23.69 8.51
N GLN A 187 -0.51 -24.21 9.16
CA GLN A 187 0.46 -23.53 10.02
C GLN A 187 1.27 -22.43 9.29
N HIS A 188 0.89 -22.08 8.06
CA HIS A 188 1.68 -21.31 7.09
C HIS A 188 1.11 -19.93 6.70
N ALA A 189 -0.14 -19.61 7.04
CA ALA A 189 -0.62 -18.23 6.95
C ALA A 189 -0.21 -17.49 8.23
N LYS A 190 0.87 -16.71 8.18
CA LYS A 190 1.13 -15.72 9.24
C LYS A 190 -0.07 -14.78 9.27
N ASP A 191 -0.90 -14.91 10.30
CA ASP A 191 -2.01 -13.98 10.52
C ASP A 191 -1.43 -12.62 10.90
N PHE A 192 -1.37 -11.70 9.93
CA PHE A 192 -0.92 -10.32 10.12
C PHE A 192 -2.07 -9.48 10.70
N SER A 193 -2.54 -9.86 11.89
CA SER A 193 -3.72 -9.25 12.50
C SER A 193 -3.52 -7.76 12.84
N ALA A 194 -2.30 -7.32 13.13
CA ALA A 194 -2.02 -5.90 13.37
C ALA A 194 -2.07 -5.09 12.07
N LEU A 195 -1.47 -5.60 10.98
CA LEU A 195 -1.63 -5.02 9.65
C LEU A 195 -3.10 -4.95 9.26
N LYS A 196 -3.85 -6.04 9.42
CA LYS A 196 -5.30 -6.10 9.15
C LYS A 196 -6.05 -4.97 9.84
N ARG A 197 -5.85 -4.80 11.15
CA ARG A 197 -6.52 -3.74 11.93
C ARG A 197 -6.15 -2.33 11.47
N LEU A 198 -4.91 -2.12 11.04
CA LEU A 198 -4.46 -0.86 10.46
C LEU A 198 -5.16 -0.60 9.12
N VAL A 199 -5.21 -1.60 8.25
CA VAL A 199 -5.86 -1.54 6.94
C VAL A 199 -7.36 -1.28 7.09
N GLU A 200 -8.04 -1.92 8.03
CA GLU A 200 -9.45 -1.64 8.37
C GLU A 200 -9.67 -0.17 8.76
N THR A 201 -8.77 0.37 9.58
CA THR A 201 -8.78 1.80 9.94
C THR A 201 -8.60 2.68 8.70
N MET A 202 -7.65 2.32 7.83
CA MET A 202 -7.41 3.06 6.58
C MET A 202 -8.63 3.03 5.66
N SER A 203 -9.25 1.86 5.48
CA SER A 203 -10.44 1.71 4.64
C SER A 203 -11.61 2.56 5.13
N MET A 204 -11.83 2.63 6.45
CA MET A 204 -12.86 3.51 7.01
C MET A 204 -12.59 5.00 6.72
N LEU A 205 -11.34 5.43 6.81
CA LEU A 205 -10.95 6.81 6.53
C LEU A 205 -11.03 7.14 5.03
N LEU A 206 -10.59 6.22 4.17
CA LEU A 206 -10.64 6.37 2.71
C LEU A 206 -12.06 6.58 2.22
N LYS A 207 -13.01 5.77 2.69
CA LYS A 207 -14.45 5.88 2.37
C LYS A 207 -15.07 7.22 2.75
N SER A 208 -14.45 8.01 3.61
CA SER A 208 -14.94 9.34 3.97
C SER A 208 -14.54 10.44 2.99
N ASN A 209 -13.66 10.16 2.01
CA ASN A 209 -13.17 11.16 1.06
C ASN A 209 -12.86 10.55 -0.31
N ASN A 210 -13.82 10.70 -1.24
CA ASN A 210 -13.75 10.14 -2.59
C ASN A 210 -12.48 10.56 -3.36
N LYS A 211 -11.95 11.77 -3.17
CA LYS A 211 -10.73 12.21 -3.87
C LYS A 211 -9.49 11.45 -3.40
N ILE A 212 -9.38 11.21 -2.10
CA ILE A 212 -8.26 10.46 -1.52
C ILE A 212 -8.43 8.98 -1.84
N LEU A 213 -9.66 8.47 -1.75
CA LEU A 213 -10.02 7.12 -2.16
C LEU A 213 -9.66 6.85 -3.61
N ASP A 214 -10.02 7.74 -4.54
CA ASP A 214 -9.70 7.61 -5.97
C ASP A 214 -8.19 7.52 -6.20
N ALA A 215 -7.43 8.44 -5.59
CA ALA A 215 -5.98 8.46 -5.70
C ALA A 215 -5.31 7.20 -5.13
N VAL A 216 -5.70 6.78 -3.92
CA VAL A 216 -5.12 5.61 -3.25
C VAL A 216 -5.57 4.30 -3.89
N GLY A 217 -6.84 4.19 -4.28
CA GLY A 217 -7.37 3.04 -5.01
C GLY A 217 -6.67 2.84 -6.35
N ALA A 218 -6.39 3.93 -7.08
CA ALA A 218 -5.63 3.87 -8.33
C ALA A 218 -4.20 3.33 -8.13
N ILE A 219 -3.55 3.64 -7.01
CA ILE A 219 -2.24 3.06 -6.64
C ILE A 219 -2.35 1.54 -6.49
N PHE A 220 -3.38 1.03 -5.82
CA PHE A 220 -3.60 -0.42 -5.67
C PHE A 220 -3.90 -1.09 -7.00
N LEU A 221 -4.73 -0.48 -7.86
CA LEU A 221 -5.05 -1.03 -9.19
C LEU A 221 -3.82 -1.03 -10.11
N THR A 222 -3.04 0.05 -10.13
CA THR A 222 -1.77 0.12 -10.88
C THR A 222 -0.78 -0.92 -10.36
N SER A 223 -0.75 -1.14 -9.05
CA SER A 223 0.07 -2.17 -8.41
C SER A 223 -0.37 -3.59 -8.79
N SER A 224 -1.68 -3.84 -8.91
CA SER A 224 -2.22 -5.10 -9.43
C SER A 224 -1.79 -5.32 -10.88
N LEU A 225 -1.74 -4.27 -11.70
CA LEU A 225 -1.23 -4.37 -13.06
C LEU A 225 0.25 -4.78 -13.09
N SER A 226 1.11 -4.14 -12.28
CA SER A 226 2.52 -4.54 -12.18
C SER A 226 2.69 -5.98 -11.65
N ALA A 227 1.81 -6.42 -10.75
CA ALA A 227 1.78 -7.80 -10.27
C ALA A 227 1.37 -8.79 -11.37
N LEU A 228 0.42 -8.43 -12.23
CA LEU A 228 -0.02 -9.21 -13.38
C LEU A 228 1.12 -9.40 -14.39
N GLU A 229 1.83 -8.32 -14.72
CA GLU A 229 3.01 -8.36 -15.61
C GLU A 229 4.12 -9.26 -15.04
N SER A 230 4.26 -9.30 -13.71
CA SER A 230 5.19 -10.16 -12.99
C SER A 230 4.67 -11.59 -12.75
N LYS A 231 3.51 -11.95 -13.29
CA LYS A 231 2.83 -13.26 -13.12
C LYS A 231 2.58 -13.64 -11.65
N LYS A 232 2.32 -12.64 -10.79
CA LYS A 232 2.05 -12.83 -9.35
C LYS A 232 0.54 -12.82 -9.09
N PHE A 233 -0.15 -13.85 -9.57
CA PHE A 233 -1.62 -13.85 -9.64
C PHE A 233 -2.33 -13.84 -8.27
N ASP A 234 -1.74 -14.42 -7.23
CA ASP A 234 -2.28 -14.29 -5.86
C ASP A 234 -2.31 -12.83 -5.40
N VAL A 235 -1.28 -12.07 -5.77
CA VAL A 235 -1.19 -10.65 -5.42
C VAL A 235 -2.21 -9.84 -6.20
N VAL A 236 -2.37 -10.14 -7.50
CA VAL A 236 -3.41 -9.53 -8.34
C VAL A 236 -4.78 -9.73 -7.72
N LEU A 237 -5.14 -10.98 -7.41
CA LEU A 237 -6.44 -11.32 -6.84
C LEU A 237 -6.66 -10.65 -5.48
N GLY A 238 -5.69 -10.72 -4.57
CA GLY A 238 -5.83 -10.14 -3.24
C GLY A 238 -5.95 -8.61 -3.24
N LEU A 239 -5.18 -7.91 -4.09
CA LEU A 239 -5.29 -6.45 -4.23
C LEU A 239 -6.59 -6.04 -4.92
N LEU A 240 -7.05 -6.77 -5.93
CA LEU A 240 -8.34 -6.51 -6.56
C LEU A 240 -9.51 -6.77 -5.62
N HIS A 241 -9.43 -7.81 -4.80
CA HIS A 241 -10.41 -8.07 -3.74
C HIS A 241 -10.44 -6.91 -2.74
N PHE A 242 -9.27 -6.45 -2.28
CA PHE A 242 -9.19 -5.29 -1.40
C PHE A 242 -9.91 -4.06 -1.98
N VAL A 243 -9.64 -3.74 -3.24
CA VAL A 243 -10.25 -2.56 -3.89
C VAL A 243 -11.75 -2.76 -4.12
N CYS A 244 -12.15 -3.84 -4.79
CA CYS A 244 -13.51 -4.02 -5.31
C CYS A 244 -14.49 -4.58 -4.27
N VAL A 245 -14.00 -5.06 -3.12
CA VAL A 245 -14.86 -5.62 -2.06
C VAL A 245 -14.74 -4.82 -0.77
N LYS A 246 -13.52 -4.47 -0.36
CA LYS A 246 -13.31 -3.76 0.92
C LYS A 246 -13.37 -2.24 0.79
N LEU A 247 -12.79 -1.65 -0.26
CA LEU A 247 -12.77 -0.20 -0.42
C LEU A 247 -14.05 0.34 -1.04
N VAL A 248 -14.46 -0.18 -2.19
CA VAL A 248 -15.65 0.28 -2.92
C VAL A 248 -16.35 -0.93 -3.51
N ARG A 249 -17.61 -1.15 -3.16
CA ARG A 249 -18.36 -2.29 -3.69
C ARG A 249 -18.79 -1.99 -5.13
N PRO A 250 -18.96 -3.00 -5.99
CA PRO A 250 -19.28 -2.76 -7.39
C PRO A 250 -20.62 -2.06 -7.60
N GLU A 251 -21.55 -2.22 -6.65
CA GLU A 251 -22.88 -1.59 -6.69
C GLU A 251 -22.88 -0.15 -6.18
N ASP A 252 -21.77 0.34 -5.61
CA ASP A 252 -21.71 1.68 -5.02
C ASP A 252 -21.71 2.73 -6.13
N THR A 253 -22.64 3.69 -6.06
CA THR A 253 -22.71 4.80 -7.03
C THR A 253 -21.47 5.70 -7.00
N GLU A 254 -20.65 5.57 -5.96
CA GLU A 254 -19.39 6.29 -5.75
C GLU A 254 -18.42 6.11 -6.91
N TRP A 255 -18.45 4.97 -7.62
CA TRP A 255 -17.59 4.70 -8.79
C TRP A 255 -17.61 5.82 -9.83
N LYS A 256 -18.74 6.51 -10.04
CA LYS A 256 -18.86 7.63 -10.99
C LYS A 256 -17.93 8.80 -10.68
N GLU A 257 -17.54 8.95 -9.42
CA GLU A 257 -16.65 10.03 -8.98
C GLU A 257 -15.18 9.60 -8.90
N LEU A 258 -14.89 8.31 -9.05
CA LEU A 258 -13.56 7.70 -8.91
C LEU A 258 -12.85 7.57 -10.26
N LYS A 259 -12.52 8.72 -10.86
CA LYS A 259 -12.01 8.80 -12.24
C LYS A 259 -10.67 8.10 -12.44
N LEU A 260 -9.74 8.22 -11.48
CA LEU A 260 -8.42 7.57 -11.58
C LEU A 260 -8.57 6.05 -11.48
N MET A 261 -9.41 5.57 -10.56
CA MET A 261 -9.69 4.15 -10.41
C MET A 261 -10.38 3.57 -11.65
N LEU A 262 -11.38 4.26 -12.21
CA LEU A 262 -12.04 3.83 -13.44
C LEU A 262 -11.05 3.73 -14.61
N ALA A 263 -10.15 4.72 -14.77
CA ALA A 263 -9.10 4.67 -15.78
C ALA A 263 -8.14 3.48 -15.57
N SER A 264 -7.80 3.16 -14.32
CA SER A 264 -6.99 1.97 -14.01
C SER A 264 -7.73 0.66 -14.29
N ILE A 265 -9.05 0.60 -14.05
CA ILE A 265 -9.88 -0.58 -14.37
C ILE A 265 -9.95 -0.79 -15.88
N GLU A 266 -10.14 0.30 -16.64
CA GLU A 266 -10.14 0.28 -18.11
C GLU A 266 -8.86 -0.33 -18.68
N GLU A 267 -7.72 -0.07 -18.04
CA GLU A 267 -6.43 -0.63 -18.45
C GLU A 267 -6.21 -2.08 -18.03
N ILE A 268 -6.55 -2.43 -16.77
CA ILE A 268 -6.21 -3.75 -16.22
C ILE A 268 -7.18 -4.85 -16.68
N TYR A 269 -8.46 -4.54 -16.86
CA TYR A 269 -9.49 -5.54 -17.20
C TYR A 269 -9.16 -6.34 -18.47
N PRO A 270 -8.87 -5.71 -19.63
CA PRO A 270 -8.56 -6.45 -20.85
C PRO A 270 -7.27 -7.28 -20.73
N LYS A 271 -6.31 -6.83 -19.91
CA LYS A 271 -5.05 -7.55 -19.68
C LYS A 271 -5.28 -8.80 -18.82
N VAL A 272 -6.13 -8.71 -17.79
CA VAL A 272 -6.54 -9.87 -16.97
C VAL A 272 -7.31 -10.89 -17.80
N GLU A 273 -8.25 -10.43 -18.62
CA GLU A 273 -9.02 -11.30 -19.52
C GLU A 273 -8.12 -12.06 -20.49
N ARG A 274 -7.27 -11.35 -21.22
CA ARG A 274 -6.32 -11.97 -22.15
C ARG A 274 -5.42 -12.98 -21.46
N GLU A 275 -4.86 -12.62 -20.30
CA GLU A 275 -3.96 -13.51 -19.57
C GLU A 275 -4.68 -14.77 -19.04
N ALA A 276 -5.95 -14.67 -18.65
CA ALA A 276 -6.76 -15.81 -18.25
C ALA A 276 -7.01 -16.80 -19.40
N GLU A 277 -7.15 -16.30 -20.63
CA GLU A 277 -7.33 -17.10 -21.85
C GLU A 277 -6.02 -17.74 -22.32
N GLU A 278 -4.89 -17.01 -22.19
CA GLU A 278 -3.56 -17.47 -22.60
C GLU A 278 -2.94 -18.50 -21.63
N LEU A 279 -3.38 -18.51 -20.37
CA LEU A 279 -2.98 -19.51 -19.39
C LEU A 279 -3.50 -20.89 -19.81
N GLY A 280 -2.60 -21.73 -20.35
CA GLY A 280 -2.86 -23.11 -20.75
C GLY A 280 -3.26 -24.04 -19.58
N ASN A 281 -2.41 -25.02 -19.24
CA ASN A 281 -2.77 -26.12 -18.32
C ASN A 281 -2.70 -25.79 -16.81
N ASN A 282 -2.37 -24.55 -16.41
CA ASN A 282 -2.28 -24.19 -14.98
C ASN A 282 -3.65 -23.74 -14.46
N GLU A 283 -4.45 -24.72 -14.05
CA GLU A 283 -5.83 -24.51 -13.57
C GLU A 283 -5.90 -23.57 -12.37
N SER A 284 -4.94 -23.66 -11.44
CA SER A 284 -4.93 -22.85 -10.21
C SER A 284 -4.76 -21.36 -10.51
N ASP A 285 -3.76 -21.01 -11.33
CA ASP A 285 -3.51 -19.62 -11.68
C ASP A 285 -4.59 -19.07 -12.61
N ARG A 286 -5.11 -19.90 -13.51
CA ARG A 286 -6.24 -19.56 -14.36
C ARG A 286 -7.50 -19.25 -13.53
N GLN A 287 -7.78 -20.05 -12.51
CA GLN A 287 -8.89 -19.80 -11.58
C GLN A 287 -8.73 -18.47 -10.84
N LYS A 288 -7.51 -18.11 -10.41
CA LYS A 288 -7.25 -16.82 -9.76
C LYS A 288 -7.56 -15.65 -10.71
N LEU A 289 -7.17 -15.76 -11.98
CA LEU A 289 -7.46 -14.72 -12.97
C LEU A 289 -8.93 -14.63 -13.34
N TYR A 290 -9.66 -15.75 -13.42
CA TYR A 290 -11.11 -15.70 -13.58
C TYR A 290 -11.81 -15.06 -12.38
N SER A 291 -11.38 -15.38 -11.16
CA SER A 291 -11.88 -14.70 -9.96
C SER A 291 -11.56 -13.20 -9.98
N ALA A 292 -10.36 -12.82 -10.42
CA ALA A 292 -9.97 -11.41 -10.57
C ALA A 292 -10.81 -10.69 -11.64
N LYS A 293 -11.08 -11.34 -12.78
CA LYS A 293 -11.97 -10.84 -13.84
C LYS A 293 -13.36 -10.59 -13.28
N ALA A 294 -13.93 -11.55 -12.54
CA ALA A 294 -15.27 -11.45 -11.97
C ALA A 294 -15.42 -10.29 -10.96
N LEU A 295 -14.33 -9.88 -10.29
CA LEU A 295 -14.34 -8.70 -9.41
C LEU A 295 -14.40 -7.37 -10.19
N LEU A 296 -13.76 -7.32 -11.35
CA LEU A 296 -13.66 -6.12 -12.19
C LEU A 296 -14.86 -5.93 -13.13
N GLU A 297 -15.41 -7.04 -13.62
CA GLU A 297 -16.45 -7.06 -14.66
C GLU A 297 -17.68 -6.20 -14.35
N PRO A 298 -18.26 -6.20 -13.14
CA PRO A 298 -19.45 -5.40 -12.87
C PRO A 298 -19.19 -3.90 -12.96
N VAL A 299 -18.01 -3.45 -12.52
CA VAL A 299 -17.61 -2.03 -12.60
C VAL A 299 -17.30 -1.65 -14.04
N TRP A 300 -16.56 -2.51 -14.75
CA TRP A 300 -16.20 -2.27 -16.16
C TRP A 300 -17.44 -2.18 -17.06
N ALA A 301 -18.39 -3.10 -16.91
CA ALA A 301 -19.62 -3.10 -17.69
C ALA A 301 -20.48 -1.84 -17.41
N SER A 302 -20.68 -1.51 -16.13
CA SER A 302 -21.64 -0.47 -15.72
C SER A 302 -21.13 0.96 -15.90
N PHE A 303 -19.82 1.19 -15.83
CA PHE A 303 -19.25 2.53 -15.79
C PHE A 303 -18.29 2.84 -16.95
N ILE A 304 -17.78 1.84 -17.66
CA ILE A 304 -16.81 2.06 -18.76
C ILE A 304 -17.44 1.69 -20.10
N TYR A 305 -18.02 0.49 -20.20
CA TYR A 305 -18.64 0.02 -21.44
C TYR A 305 -19.89 0.84 -21.80
N ASP A 306 -20.78 1.06 -20.83
CA ASP A 306 -22.01 1.82 -21.05
C ASP A 306 -21.74 3.30 -21.39
N GLU A 307 -20.77 3.96 -20.73
CA GLU A 307 -20.41 5.35 -21.07
C GLU A 307 -19.89 5.47 -22.51
N ARG A 308 -19.08 4.52 -22.99
CA ARG A 308 -18.60 4.50 -24.39
C ARG A 308 -19.71 4.25 -25.40
N ARG A 309 -20.73 3.49 -25.02
CA ARG A 309 -21.86 3.21 -25.92
C ARG A 309 -22.73 4.45 -26.09
N HIS A 310 -23.03 5.15 -25.01
CA HIS A 310 -23.83 6.38 -25.08
C HIS A 310 -23.09 7.51 -25.81
N SER A 311 -21.77 7.63 -25.65
CA SER A 311 -21.00 8.65 -26.38
C SER A 311 -20.93 8.41 -27.90
N MET A 312 -20.98 7.14 -28.35
CA MET A 312 -21.02 6.80 -29.77
C MET A 312 -22.43 6.87 -30.39
N GLU A 313 -23.49 6.93 -29.58
CA GLU A 313 -24.88 7.11 -30.05
C GLU A 313 -25.27 8.61 -30.15
N ASP A 314 -24.46 9.51 -29.59
CA ASP A 314 -24.64 10.97 -29.61
C ASP A 314 -23.79 11.70 -30.69
N GLU A 315 -23.06 10.97 -31.55
CA GLU A 315 -22.37 11.46 -32.77
C GLU A 315 -23.16 11.16 -34.06
#